data_AF-S6GER3-F1
#
_entry.id   AF-S6GER3-F1
#
_cell.length_a   1.000
_cell.length_b   1.000
_cell.length_c   1.000
_cell.angle_alpha   90.00
_cell.angle_beta   90.00
_cell.angle_gamma   90.00
#
_symmetry.space_group_name_H-M   'P 1'
#
loop_
_entity.id
_entity.type
_entity.pdbx_description
1 polymer ?
#
loop_
_entity_poly.entity_id
_entity_poly.type
_entity_poly.pdbx_seq_one_letter_code
_entity_poly.pdbx_strand_id
1 'polypeptide(L)'
;MMKTRELVSTSFVIPYPPGFPILVPGQVISEEIIDYMLALDVSEIYNYRPDFGLGVLTAAALESVIIKNSPLLAVSAAITPIEVVVEKSKPVKEKIVRNKKAR
;
A
#
# COMPACT_ATOMS: atom_id res chain seq x y z
N MET A 1 17.93 8.47 13.01
CA MET A 1 16.93 8.05 12.01
C MET A 1 15.87 9.14 11.96
N MET A 2 15.85 9.96 10.91
CA MET A 2 14.79 10.97 10.75
C MET A 2 13.50 10.21 10.47
N LYS A 3 12.46 10.44 11.28
CA LYS A 3 11.13 9.89 11.01
C LYS A 3 10.58 10.65 9.80
N THR A 4 10.79 10.13 8.59
CA THR A 4 10.11 10.64 7.40
C THR A 4 8.61 10.50 7.64
N ARG A 5 7.91 11.62 7.63
CA ARG A 5 6.47 11.63 7.83
C ARG A 5 5.81 10.89 6.66
N GLU A 6 4.93 9.94 6.98
CA GLU A 6 4.15 9.25 5.96
C GLU A 6 3.23 10.24 5.25
N LEU A 7 3.39 10.33 3.93
CA LEU A 7 2.56 11.16 3.06
C LEU A 7 1.49 10.27 2.44
N VAL A 8 0.25 10.74 2.42
CA VAL A 8 -0.89 10.00 1.89
C VAL A 8 -1.51 10.81 0.77
N SER A 9 -1.72 10.20 -0.40
CA SER A 9 -2.28 10.89 -1.56
C SER A 9 -3.73 11.31 -1.32
N THR A 10 -4.11 12.50 -1.76
CA THR A 10 -5.50 12.98 -1.73
C THR A 10 -6.26 12.70 -3.02
N SER A 11 -5.56 12.49 -4.12
CA SER A 11 -6.13 12.38 -5.46
C SER A 11 -5.55 11.18 -6.22
N PHE A 12 -6.24 10.81 -7.30
CA PHE A 12 -5.65 9.94 -8.30
C PHE A 12 -4.56 10.68 -9.05
N VAL A 13 -3.45 9.99 -9.36
CA VAL A 13 -2.39 10.51 -10.22
C VAL A 13 -2.19 9.53 -11.36
N ILE A 14 -2.43 10.00 -12.58
CA ILE A 14 -2.56 9.16 -13.77
C ILE A 14 -1.71 9.79 -14.90
N PRO A 15 -0.46 9.37 -15.08
CA PRO A 15 0.37 9.84 -16.18
C PRO A 15 0.01 9.19 -17.52
N TYR A 16 0.15 9.95 -18.60
CA TYR A 16 -0.07 9.49 -19.97
C TYR A 16 1.12 9.86 -20.87
N PRO A 17 1.47 8.98 -21.82
CA PRO A 17 1.17 7.52 -21.84
C PRO A 17 1.85 6.84 -20.63
N PRO A 18 1.32 5.74 -20.03
CA PRO A 18 0.35 4.76 -20.54
C PRO A 18 -1.11 4.90 -20.05
N GLY A 19 -1.41 5.79 -19.11
CA GLY A 19 -2.79 6.11 -18.74
C GLY A 19 -3.43 5.26 -17.64
N PHE A 20 -2.64 4.63 -16.78
CA PHE A 20 -3.13 3.93 -15.59
C PHE A 20 -2.82 4.71 -14.29
N PRO A 21 -3.65 4.56 -13.25
CA PRO A 21 -3.41 5.25 -11.98
C PRO A 21 -2.20 4.66 -11.24
N ILE A 22 -1.25 5.53 -10.87
CA ILE A 22 -0.07 5.17 -10.05
C ILE A 22 -0.35 5.40 -8.58
N LEU A 23 -1.07 6.48 -8.26
CA LEU A 23 -1.50 6.81 -6.89
C LEU A 23 -3.02 6.85 -6.81
N VAL A 24 -3.53 6.36 -5.69
CA VAL A 24 -4.96 6.34 -5.33
C VAL A 24 -5.16 7.16 -4.05
N PRO A 25 -6.29 7.87 -3.88
CA PRO A 25 -6.61 8.54 -2.62
C PRO A 25 -6.53 7.59 -1.43
N GLY A 26 -5.82 7.99 -0.37
CA GLY A 26 -5.62 7.17 0.83
C GLY A 26 -4.40 6.24 0.77
N GLN A 27 -3.72 6.15 -0.38
CA GLN A 27 -2.47 5.38 -0.51
C GLN A 27 -1.27 6.17 0.05
N VAL A 28 -0.39 5.47 0.74
CA VAL A 28 0.90 6.02 1.21
C VAL A 28 1.84 6.20 0.02
N ILE A 29 2.46 7.38 -0.06
CA ILE A 29 3.45 7.74 -1.07
C ILE A 29 4.82 7.31 -0.54
N SER A 30 5.43 6.32 -1.18
CA SER A 30 6.79 5.87 -0.90
C SER A 30 7.81 6.53 -1.83
N GLU A 31 9.08 6.52 -1.42
CA GLU A 31 10.19 7.00 -2.25
C GLU A 31 10.26 6.26 -3.59
N GLU A 32 10.04 4.94 -3.59
CA GLU A 32 10.00 4.12 -4.81
C GLU A 32 8.95 4.58 -5.82
N ILE A 33 7.78 5.04 -5.35
CA ILE A 33 6.73 5.57 -6.24
C ILE A 33 7.17 6.89 -6.87
N ILE A 34 7.86 7.74 -6.11
CA ILE A 34 8.40 9.00 -6.62
C ILE A 34 9.49 8.73 -7.66
N ASP A 35 10.43 7.82 -7.37
CA ASP A 35 11.48 7.42 -8.31
C ASP A 35 10.89 6.84 -9.59
N TYR A 36 9.86 6.01 -9.47
CA TYR A 36 9.12 5.49 -10.61
C TYR A 36 8.50 6.61 -11.45
N MET A 37 7.79 7.56 -10.81
CA MET A 37 7.19 8.70 -11.50
C MET A 37 8.21 9.59 -12.19
N LEU A 38 9.40 9.78 -11.61
CA LEU A 38 10.49 10.58 -12.19
C LEU A 38 11.16 9.88 -13.38
N ALA A 39 11.17 8.55 -13.41
CA ALA A 39 11.73 7.76 -14.50
C ALA A 39 10.80 7.58 -15.70
N LEU A 40 9.50 7.90 -15.54
CA LEU A 40 8.53 7.78 -16.62
C LEU A 40 8.62 8.96 -17.59
N ASP A 41 8.70 8.64 -18.88
CA ASP A 41 8.57 9.61 -19.96
C ASP A 41 7.08 9.83 -20.25
N VAL A 42 6.52 10.90 -19.68
CA VAL A 42 5.08 11.20 -19.72
C VAL A 42 4.87 12.58 -20.33
N SER A 43 3.92 12.68 -21.25
CA SER A 43 3.55 13.96 -21.88
C SER A 43 2.63 14.79 -20.99
N GLU A 44 1.84 14.13 -20.14
CA GLU A 44 0.90 14.79 -19.22
C GLU A 44 0.61 13.93 -18.00
N ILE A 45 0.16 14.59 -16.92
CA ILE A 45 -0.28 13.91 -15.69
C ILE A 45 -1.65 14.46 -15.30
N TYR A 46 -2.67 13.62 -15.32
CA TYR A 46 -4.01 14.00 -14.87
C TYR A 46 -4.04 14.23 -13.36
N ASN A 47 -4.79 15.25 -12.95
CA ASN A 47 -4.93 15.72 -11.56
C ASN A 47 -3.61 16.13 -10.87
N TYR A 48 -2.56 16.39 -11.65
CA TYR A 48 -1.33 17.01 -11.16
C TYR A 48 -1.29 18.48 -11.55
N ARG A 49 -0.90 19.33 -10.60
CA ARG A 49 -0.69 20.76 -10.86
C ARG A 49 0.78 21.09 -10.66
N PRO A 50 1.53 21.51 -11.70
CA PRO A 50 2.96 21.75 -11.59
C PRO A 50 3.30 22.84 -10.56
N ASP A 51 2.43 23.84 -10.39
CA ASP A 51 2.63 24.91 -9.41
C ASP A 51 2.49 24.45 -7.95
N PHE A 52 1.77 23.34 -7.70
CA PHE A 52 1.42 22.87 -6.34
C PHE A 52 1.97 21.46 -6.02
N GLY A 53 2.39 20.71 -7.01
CA GLY A 53 2.86 19.34 -6.86
C GLY A 53 1.74 18.31 -6.60
N LEU A 54 2.09 17.25 -5.89
CA LEU A 54 1.17 16.17 -5.52
C LEU A 54 0.31 16.57 -4.31
N GLY A 55 -0.99 16.30 -4.40
CA GLY A 55 -1.91 16.49 -3.29
C GLY A 55 -1.67 15.48 -2.18
N VAL A 56 -1.34 15.96 -0.97
CA VAL A 56 -1.10 15.12 0.21
C VAL A 56 -1.99 15.50 1.39
N LEU A 57 -2.40 14.51 2.18
CA LEU A 57 -3.19 14.76 3.39
C LEU A 57 -2.33 15.46 4.45
N THR A 58 -2.93 16.48 5.06
CA THR A 58 -2.36 17.10 6.26
C THR A 58 -2.51 16.17 7.46
N ALA A 59 -1.69 16.36 8.50
CA ALA A 59 -1.73 15.53 9.69
C ALA A 59 -3.11 15.61 10.37
N ALA A 60 -3.66 16.82 10.48
CA ALA A 60 -5.01 17.04 10.98
C ALA A 60 -6.08 16.34 10.15
N ALA A 61 -5.96 16.33 8.82
CA ALA A 61 -6.89 15.62 7.96
C ALA A 61 -6.80 14.10 8.18
N LEU A 62 -5.57 13.56 8.28
CA LEU A 62 -5.34 12.14 8.53
C LEU A 62 -5.91 11.70 9.88
N GLU A 63 -5.66 12.47 10.95
CA GLU A 63 -6.24 12.24 12.28
C GLU A 63 -7.77 12.25 12.25
N SER A 64 -8.37 13.19 11.51
CA SER A 64 -9.83 13.27 11.39
C SER A 64 -10.43 12.04 10.69
N VAL A 65 -9.72 11.45 9.72
CA VAL A 65 -10.15 10.24 9.01
C VAL A 65 -10.02 9.02 9.92
N ILE A 66 -8.93 8.91 10.68
CA ILE A 66 -8.75 7.83 11.67
C ILE A 66 -9.91 7.89 12.68
N ILE A 67 -10.26 9.06 13.20
CA ILE A 67 -11.33 9.19 14.20
C ILE A 67 -12.71 8.84 13.62
N LYS A 68 -13.01 9.24 12.37
CA LYS A 68 -14.31 9.00 11.72
C LYS A 68 -14.52 7.56 11.25
N ASN A 69 -13.45 6.91 10.76
CA ASN A 69 -13.52 5.57 10.18
C ASN A 69 -13.05 4.48 11.16
N SER A 70 -13.07 4.74 12.47
CA SER A 70 -12.64 3.79 13.49
C SER A 70 -13.80 3.04 14.17
N PRO A 71 -14.18 1.86 13.69
CA PRO A 71 -14.49 0.75 14.58
C PRO A 71 -13.20 0.15 15.18
N LEU A 72 -12.02 0.43 14.63
CA LEU A 72 -10.74 -0.16 15.05
C LEU A 72 -10.10 0.46 16.31
N LEU A 73 -10.41 1.73 16.65
CA LEU A 73 -9.98 2.29 17.94
C LEU A 73 -10.65 1.56 19.13
N ALA A 74 -11.88 1.05 18.94
CA ALA A 74 -12.54 0.17 19.90
C ALA A 74 -11.92 -1.24 19.95
N VAL A 75 -11.39 -1.73 18.83
CA VAL A 75 -10.77 -3.07 18.74
C VAL A 75 -9.33 -3.09 19.27
N SER A 76 -8.55 -2.01 19.07
CA SER A 76 -7.14 -1.95 19.53
C SER A 76 -6.98 -1.95 21.06
N ALA A 77 -7.99 -1.46 21.81
CA ALA A 77 -8.01 -1.53 23.27
C ALA A 77 -8.22 -2.96 23.80
N ALA A 78 -8.71 -3.88 22.96
CA ALA A 78 -9.03 -5.26 23.34
C ALA A 78 -8.00 -6.29 22.85
N ILE A 79 -7.04 -5.90 22.02
CA ILE A 79 -6.01 -6.82 21.52
C ILE A 79 -4.77 -6.70 22.40
N THR A 80 -4.61 -7.66 23.32
CA THR A 80 -3.32 -7.93 23.93
C THR A 80 -2.33 -8.34 22.84
N PRO A 81 -1.06 -7.87 22.86
CA PRO A 81 -0.12 -8.19 21.80
C PRO A 81 0.19 -9.69 21.85
N ILE A 82 -0.20 -10.41 20.80
CA ILE A 82 0.23 -11.77 20.55
C ILE A 82 1.68 -11.71 20.05
N GLU A 83 2.64 -12.13 20.87
CA GLU A 83 3.99 -12.44 20.39
C GLU A 83 3.91 -13.56 19.35
N VAL A 84 4.25 -13.24 18.11
CA VAL A 84 4.32 -14.22 17.03
C VAL A 84 5.56 -15.08 17.24
N VAL A 85 5.39 -16.23 17.90
CA VAL A 85 6.39 -17.31 17.90
C VAL A 85 6.35 -17.95 16.52
N VAL A 86 7.37 -17.69 15.71
CA VAL A 86 7.58 -18.36 14.42
C VAL A 86 8.07 -19.79 14.70
N GLU A 87 7.14 -20.75 14.81
CA GLU A 87 7.50 -22.17 14.71
C GLU A 87 7.86 -22.50 13.26
N LYS A 88 9.14 -22.84 13.03
CA LYS A 88 9.61 -23.39 11.75
C LYS A 88 8.86 -24.70 11.46
N SER A 89 7.99 -24.69 10.47
CA SER A 89 7.28 -25.87 9.97
C SER A 89 8.25 -26.86 9.28
N LYS A 90 8.15 -28.15 9.64
CA LYS A 90 8.90 -29.27 9.04
C LYS A 90 8.43 -29.55 7.59
N PRO A 91 9.30 -30.06 6.70
CA PRO A 91 8.96 -30.27 5.30
C PRO A 91 8.01 -31.47 5.12
N VAL A 92 6.94 -31.27 4.32
CA VAL A 92 5.95 -32.30 3.97
C VAL A 92 6.55 -33.24 2.91
N LYS A 93 6.54 -34.54 3.19
CA LYS A 93 6.96 -35.58 2.22
C LYS A 93 5.84 -35.83 1.20
N GLU A 94 6.17 -35.58 -0.07
CA GLU A 94 5.34 -35.80 -1.25
C GLU A 94 5.13 -37.31 -1.49
N LYS A 95 3.87 -37.77 -1.50
CA LYS A 95 3.51 -39.18 -1.72
C LYS A 95 2.91 -39.33 -3.12
N ILE A 96 3.77 -39.58 -4.10
CA ILE A 96 3.38 -39.88 -5.49
C ILE A 96 2.71 -41.26 -5.52
N VAL A 97 1.39 -41.31 -5.65
CA VAL A 97 0.64 -42.55 -5.89
C VAL A 97 0.60 -42.82 -7.40
N ARG A 98 1.36 -43.82 -7.84
CA ARG A 98 1.32 -44.35 -9.22
C ARG A 98 0.02 -45.12 -9.45
N ASN A 99 -0.82 -44.64 -10.36
CA ASN A 99 -2.02 -45.32 -10.81
C ASN A 99 -1.63 -46.41 -11.85
N LYS A 100 -1.74 -47.69 -11.51
CA LYS A 100 -1.67 -48.80 -12.47
C LYS A 100 -3.08 -49.21 -12.86
N LYS A 101 -3.50 -48.77 -14.05
CA LYS A 101 -4.65 -49.29 -14.78
C LYS A 101 -4.16 -50.44 -15.67
N ALA A 102 -4.64 -51.67 -15.44
CA ALA A 102 -4.57 -52.77 -16.41
C ALA A 102 -5.45 -53.94 -15.95
N ARG A 103 -6.71 -53.94 -16.38
CA ARG A 103 -7.45 -55.10 -16.90
C ARG A 103 -8.68 -54.60 -17.65
#